data_AF-A0A7V0JE22-F1
#
_entry.id   AF-A0A7V0JE22-F1
#
_cell.length_a   1.000
_cell.length_b   1.000
_cell.length_c   1.000
_cell.angle_alpha   90.00
_cell.angle_beta   90.00
_cell.angle_gamma   90.00
#
_symmetry.space_group_name_H-M   'P 1'
#
loop_
_entity.id
_entity.type
_entity.pdbx_description
1 polymer ?
#
loop_
_entity_poly.entity_id
_entity_poly.type
_entity_poly.pdbx_seq_one_letter_code
_entity_poly.pdbx_strand_id
1 'polypeptide(L)'
;MDTLIERHWHHLPEDEVLDLLESDRENGLDIFEVEHRQKRFGPNVITAKKGKGPLMRFLLQFHQPLIYILMAAGIITSFLQEWVDAGVIFGVVMVNAIIGFMQESKAVKALEALAQTMTTEATVLRSGEKQRISAEELVPGDVVLLQSGDKVPADMRLIYIRDIQVDESALTGESVPVGKRQESLGHDTILADRQNMAYASTLVTYGQGRGIVVATGDNTEVGRISQLISAVEELETPLTRKIAHFSHILLYVILALAAVTFIAGLMRGQSAFDMFMAAVALAVGAIPEGLPAAITITL
;
A
#
# COMPACT_ATOMS: atom_id res chain seq x y z
N MET A 1 -10.25 24.90 -2.22
CA MET A 1 -10.56 23.45 -2.10
C MET A 1 -9.95 22.95 -0.79
N ASP A 2 -8.68 23.30 -0.53
CA ASP A 2 -7.95 22.99 0.72
C ASP A 2 -8.47 23.74 1.96
N THR A 3 -9.15 24.87 1.76
CA THR A 3 -9.58 25.76 2.84
C THR A 3 -10.75 25.29 3.69
N LEU A 4 -11.47 24.22 3.31
CA LEU A 4 -12.42 23.53 4.20
C LEU A 4 -11.71 22.41 4.98
N ILE A 5 -10.80 21.69 4.34
CA ILE A 5 -10.13 20.51 4.90
C ILE A 5 -8.98 20.87 5.86
N GLU A 6 -8.39 22.06 5.71
CA GLU A 6 -7.40 22.61 6.65
C GLU A 6 -8.02 23.35 7.85
N ARG A 7 -9.35 23.33 8.00
CA ARG A 7 -9.99 24.01 9.13
C ARG A 7 -9.78 23.23 10.41
N HIS A 8 -9.38 23.97 11.44
CA HIS A 8 -9.33 23.52 12.82
C HIS A 8 -10.76 23.38 13.38
N TRP A 9 -11.51 22.38 12.91
CA TRP A 9 -12.93 22.15 13.21
C TRP A 9 -13.26 22.11 14.71
N HIS A 10 -12.28 21.78 15.56
CA HIS A 10 -12.42 21.77 17.01
C HIS A 10 -12.65 23.17 17.61
N HIS A 11 -12.24 24.25 16.94
CA HIS A 11 -12.44 25.61 17.48
C HIS A 11 -13.78 26.22 17.08
N LEU A 12 -14.47 25.65 16.10
CA LEU A 12 -15.71 26.19 15.59
C LEU A 12 -16.89 25.71 16.46
N PRO A 13 -17.88 26.58 16.72
CA PRO A 13 -19.17 26.15 17.23
C PRO A 13 -19.81 25.13 16.28
N GLU A 14 -20.53 24.17 16.83
CA GLU A 14 -21.16 23.11 16.03
C GLU A 14 -22.14 23.62 14.97
N ASP A 15 -22.89 24.69 15.25
CA ASP A 15 -23.83 25.28 14.30
C ASP A 15 -23.09 25.87 13.08
N GLU A 16 -21.93 26.49 13.30
CA GLU A 16 -21.10 27.01 12.21
C GLU A 16 -20.49 25.87 11.38
N VAL A 17 -20.13 24.75 12.00
CA VAL A 17 -19.66 23.57 11.27
C VAL A 17 -20.76 22.97 10.39
N LEU A 18 -21.99 22.90 10.90
CA LEU A 18 -23.17 22.43 10.16
C LEU A 18 -23.47 23.37 8.98
N ASP A 19 -23.45 24.68 9.19
CA ASP A 19 -23.66 25.67 8.14
C ASP A 19 -22.59 25.59 7.05
N LEU A 20 -21.32 25.49 7.44
CA LEU A 20 -20.19 25.38 6.50
C LEU A 20 -20.19 24.10 5.67
N LEU A 21 -20.71 23.02 6.25
CA LEU A 21 -20.86 21.73 5.58
C LEU A 21 -22.26 21.55 5.00
N GLU A 22 -23.09 22.60 4.97
CA GLU A 22 -24.46 22.62 4.44
C GLU A 22 -25.24 21.35 4.84
N SER A 23 -25.19 20.99 6.13
CA SER A 23 -25.76 19.74 6.65
C SER A 23 -26.74 20.01 7.80
N ASP A 24 -27.82 19.24 7.84
CA ASP A 24 -28.86 19.38 8.86
C ASP A 24 -28.61 18.42 10.03
N ARG A 25 -28.78 18.92 11.26
CA ARG A 25 -28.55 18.14 12.49
C ARG A 25 -29.52 16.97 12.68
N GLU A 26 -30.78 17.14 12.29
CA GLU A 26 -31.89 16.21 12.51
C GLU A 26 -32.20 15.36 11.28
N ASN A 27 -31.96 15.90 10.09
CA ASN A 27 -32.26 15.26 8.81
C ASN A 27 -31.01 14.72 8.11
N GLY A 28 -29.82 15.21 8.47
CA GLY A 28 -28.58 14.90 7.78
C GLY A 28 -28.54 15.45 6.36
N LEU A 29 -27.77 14.81 5.49
CA LEU A 29 -27.66 15.21 4.08
C LEU A 29 -28.80 14.66 3.24
N ASP A 30 -29.17 15.40 2.20
CA ASP A 30 -30.07 14.93 1.15
C ASP A 30 -29.37 13.95 0.19
N ILE A 31 -30.12 13.01 -0.39
CA ILE A 31 -29.59 11.98 -1.30
C ILE A 31 -28.88 12.58 -2.53
N PHE A 32 -29.41 13.66 -3.12
CA PHE A 32 -28.80 14.29 -4.28
C PHE A 32 -27.45 14.93 -3.94
N GLU A 33 -27.35 15.47 -2.74
CA GLU A 33 -26.15 16.09 -2.24
C GLU A 33 -25.06 15.06 -1.91
N VAL A 34 -25.45 13.91 -1.34
CA VAL A 34 -24.56 12.77 -1.14
C VAL A 34 -23.92 12.33 -2.46
N GLU A 35 -24.72 12.13 -3.52
CA GLU A 35 -24.17 11.70 -4.82
C GLU A 35 -23.21 12.74 -5.42
N HIS A 36 -23.54 14.03 -5.30
CA HIS A 36 -22.67 15.11 -5.74
C HIS A 36 -21.35 15.15 -4.95
N ARG A 37 -21.41 14.98 -3.62
CA ARG A 37 -20.24 14.95 -2.75
C ARG A 37 -19.39 13.71 -2.99
N GLN A 38 -19.99 12.54 -3.24
CA GLN A 38 -19.24 11.32 -3.59
C GLN A 38 -18.44 11.50 -4.88
N LYS A 39 -19.03 12.14 -5.91
CA LYS A 39 -18.31 12.47 -7.15
C LYS A 39 -17.18 13.49 -6.93
N ARG A 40 -17.35 14.41 -5.98
CA ARG A 40 -16.41 15.50 -5.71
C ARG A 40 -15.25 15.10 -4.80
N PHE A 41 -15.53 14.38 -3.71
CA PHE A 41 -14.55 14.01 -2.68
C PHE A 41 -13.99 12.60 -2.87
N GLY A 42 -14.68 11.76 -3.64
CA GLY A 42 -14.33 10.34 -3.77
C GLY A 42 -14.77 9.51 -2.56
N PRO A 43 -14.42 8.22 -2.54
CA PRO A 43 -14.76 7.31 -1.45
C PRO A 43 -13.93 7.61 -0.19
N ASN A 44 -14.49 7.28 0.98
CA ASN A 44 -13.79 7.31 2.26
C ASN A 44 -12.85 6.11 2.41
N VAL A 45 -11.78 6.11 1.61
CA VAL A 45 -10.75 5.07 1.59
C VAL A 45 -9.39 5.75 1.59
N ILE A 46 -8.46 5.22 2.39
CA ILE A 46 -7.07 5.65 2.35
C ILE A 46 -6.44 5.10 1.07
N THR A 47 -5.94 5.97 0.20
CA THR A 47 -5.42 5.57 -1.10
C THR A 47 -4.12 4.79 -0.91
N ALA A 48 -4.16 3.48 -1.17
CA ALA A 48 -2.94 2.69 -1.25
C ALA A 48 -2.05 3.23 -2.39
N LYS A 49 -0.74 3.33 -2.14
CA LYS A 49 0.23 3.64 -3.20
C LYS A 49 0.01 2.66 -4.35
N LYS A 50 -0.23 3.19 -5.55
CA LYS A 50 -0.32 2.36 -6.76
C LYS A 50 1.01 1.62 -6.92
N GLY A 51 0.97 0.31 -6.72
CA GLY A 51 2.12 -0.54 -7.04
C GLY A 51 2.47 -0.43 -8.53
N LYS A 52 3.67 -0.89 -8.89
CA LYS A 52 4.11 -0.90 -10.29
C LYS A 52 3.11 -1.69 -11.14
N GLY A 53 2.75 -1.17 -12.33
CA GLY A 53 1.79 -1.83 -13.22
C GLY A 53 2.27 -3.19 -13.72
N PRO A 54 1.39 -4.07 -14.23
CA PRO A 54 1.75 -5.44 -14.63
C PRO A 54 2.88 -5.50 -15.66
N LEU A 55 2.85 -4.60 -16.66
CA LEU A 55 3.91 -4.52 -17.68
C LEU A 55 5.25 -4.08 -17.08
N MET A 56 5.24 -3.12 -16.16
CA MET A 56 6.45 -2.67 -15.49
C MET A 56 7.03 -3.77 -14.60
N ARG A 57 6.19 -4.52 -13.89
CA ARG A 57 6.61 -5.69 -13.10
C ARG A 57 7.26 -6.75 -13.99
N PHE A 58 6.63 -7.06 -15.14
CA PHE A 58 7.20 -7.98 -16.12
C PHE A 58 8.56 -7.50 -16.66
N LEU A 59 8.69 -6.22 -17.02
CA LEU A 59 9.97 -5.66 -17.48
C LEU A 59 11.05 -5.67 -16.40
N LEU A 60 10.67 -5.48 -15.13
CA LEU A 60 11.59 -5.58 -14.01
C LEU A 60 12.12 -6.99 -13.78
N GLN A 61 11.42 -8.02 -14.25
CA GLN A 61 11.97 -9.40 -14.22
C GLN A 61 13.26 -9.51 -15.05
N PHE A 62 13.45 -8.67 -16.08
CA PHE A 62 14.70 -8.62 -16.86
C PHE A 62 15.81 -7.80 -16.19
N HIS A 63 15.49 -7.04 -15.15
CA HIS A 63 16.42 -6.14 -14.46
C HIS A 63 17.27 -6.88 -13.41
N GLN A 64 17.77 -8.07 -13.78
CA GLN A 64 18.66 -8.88 -12.94
C GLN A 64 20.04 -8.96 -13.58
N PRO A 65 21.14 -8.75 -12.84
CA PRO A 65 22.50 -8.76 -13.37
C PRO A 65 22.84 -10.00 -14.23
N LEU A 66 22.33 -11.18 -13.84
CA LEU A 66 22.53 -12.43 -14.58
C LEU A 66 21.78 -12.45 -15.92
N ILE A 67 20.55 -11.93 -15.97
CA ILE A 67 19.77 -11.86 -17.20
C ILE A 67 20.46 -10.95 -18.22
N TYR A 68 21.12 -9.86 -17.79
CA TYR A 68 21.90 -9.04 -18.71
C TYR A 68 23.05 -9.80 -19.38
N ILE A 69 23.73 -10.66 -18.63
CA ILE A 69 24.80 -11.50 -19.17
C ILE A 69 24.24 -12.52 -20.17
N LEU A 70 23.10 -13.14 -19.85
CA LEU A 70 22.45 -14.08 -20.76
C LEU A 70 21.90 -13.40 -22.02
N MET A 71 21.33 -12.20 -21.88
CA MET A 71 20.88 -11.40 -23.02
C MET A 71 22.06 -11.02 -23.91
N ALA A 72 23.19 -10.60 -23.34
CA ALA A 72 24.42 -10.34 -24.09
C ALA A 72 24.94 -11.61 -24.78
N ALA A 73 24.93 -12.75 -24.08
CA ALA A 73 25.33 -14.03 -24.65
C ALA A 73 24.44 -14.46 -25.82
N GLY A 74 23.12 -14.38 -25.67
CA GLY A 74 22.15 -14.69 -26.73
C GLY A 74 22.33 -13.80 -27.96
N ILE A 75 22.62 -12.51 -27.76
CA ILE A 75 22.92 -11.57 -28.85
C ILE A 75 24.21 -11.98 -29.57
N ILE A 76 25.30 -12.27 -28.84
CA ILE A 76 26.58 -12.70 -29.41
C ILE A 76 26.42 -14.01 -30.21
N THR A 77 25.75 -15.01 -29.64
CA THR A 77 25.47 -16.29 -30.30
C THR A 77 24.61 -16.12 -31.56
N SER A 78 23.64 -15.19 -31.54
CA SER A 78 22.84 -14.87 -32.72
C SER A 78 23.67 -14.23 -33.84
N PHE A 79 24.62 -13.35 -33.51
CA PHE A 79 25.56 -12.78 -34.50
C PHE A 79 26.47 -13.84 -35.13
N LEU A 80 26.77 -14.90 -34.38
CA LEU A 80 27.56 -16.04 -34.85
C LEU A 80 26.75 -17.02 -35.71
N GLN A 81 25.49 -16.69 -36.04
CA GLN A 81 24.56 -17.47 -36.85
C GLN A 81 24.13 -18.81 -36.22
N GLU A 82 24.30 -18.93 -34.90
CA GLU A 82 23.95 -20.13 -34.13
C GLU A 82 22.53 -19.97 -33.57
N TRP A 83 21.56 -20.00 -34.50
CA TRP A 83 20.16 -19.69 -34.22
C TRP A 83 19.51 -20.62 -33.19
N VAL A 84 19.94 -21.89 -33.16
CA VAL A 84 19.41 -22.89 -32.22
C VAL A 84 19.83 -22.53 -30.79
N ASP A 85 21.11 -22.30 -30.57
CA ASP A 85 21.66 -21.98 -29.26
C ASP A 85 21.19 -20.62 -28.74
N ALA A 86 21.16 -19.61 -29.61
CA ALA A 86 20.56 -18.31 -29.28
C ALA A 86 19.08 -18.47 -28.90
N GLY A 87 18.33 -19.28 -29.64
CA GLY A 87 16.93 -19.61 -29.34
C GLY A 87 16.75 -20.27 -27.97
N VAL A 88 17.64 -21.19 -27.58
CA VAL A 88 17.63 -21.82 -26.25
C VAL A 88 17.87 -20.78 -25.16
N ILE A 89 18.87 -19.90 -25.31
CA ILE A 89 19.19 -18.86 -24.32
C ILE A 89 18.01 -17.90 -24.14
N PHE A 90 17.45 -17.37 -25.23
CA PHE A 90 16.28 -16.49 -25.16
C PHE A 90 15.05 -17.21 -24.61
N GLY A 91 14.87 -18.48 -24.95
CA GLY A 91 13.79 -19.32 -24.42
C GLY A 91 13.87 -19.47 -22.90
N VAL A 92 15.05 -19.77 -22.35
CA VAL A 92 15.27 -19.87 -20.90
C VAL A 92 14.99 -18.54 -20.21
N VAL A 93 15.52 -17.43 -20.75
CA VAL A 93 15.26 -16.08 -20.19
C VAL A 93 13.77 -15.75 -20.20
N MET A 94 13.06 -16.07 -21.28
CA MET A 94 11.62 -15.83 -21.41
C MET A 94 10.81 -16.66 -20.41
N VAL A 95 11.11 -17.97 -20.29
CA VAL A 95 10.45 -18.86 -19.34
C VAL A 95 10.67 -18.38 -17.91
N ASN A 96 11.90 -17.98 -17.55
CA ASN A 96 12.22 -17.46 -16.24
C ASN A 96 11.43 -16.15 -15.96
N ALA A 97 11.40 -15.20 -16.90
CA ALA A 97 10.62 -13.96 -16.74
C ALA A 97 9.11 -14.22 -16.56
N ILE A 98 8.54 -15.20 -17.28
CA ILE A 98 7.12 -15.60 -17.14
C ILE A 98 6.89 -16.21 -15.75
N ILE A 99 7.73 -17.14 -15.32
CA ILE A 99 7.62 -17.79 -14.01
C ILE A 99 7.73 -16.74 -12.89
N GLY A 100 8.73 -15.86 -12.96
CA GLY A 100 8.94 -14.76 -12.01
C GLY A 100 7.73 -13.83 -11.93
N PHE A 101 7.19 -13.40 -13.08
CA PHE A 101 5.99 -12.57 -13.13
C PHE A 101 4.76 -13.28 -12.54
N MET A 102 4.57 -14.57 -12.81
CA MET A 102 3.47 -15.35 -12.22
C MET A 102 3.60 -15.50 -10.71
N GLN A 103 4.81 -15.73 -10.20
CA GLN A 103 5.09 -15.87 -8.76
C GLN A 103 4.83 -14.54 -8.03
N GLU A 104 5.38 -13.43 -8.55
CA GLU A 104 5.15 -12.09 -8.00
C GLU A 104 3.67 -11.71 -8.01
N SER A 105 2.97 -12.00 -9.11
CA SER A 105 1.53 -11.72 -9.23
C SER A 105 0.68 -12.51 -8.25
N LYS A 106 1.03 -13.77 -7.95
CA LYS A 106 0.34 -14.58 -6.94
C LYS A 106 0.54 -14.00 -5.54
N ALA A 107 1.75 -13.58 -5.21
CA ALA A 107 2.06 -12.98 -3.91
C ALA A 107 1.26 -11.68 -3.69
N VAL A 108 1.22 -10.80 -4.69
CA VAL A 108 0.46 -9.55 -4.60
C VAL A 108 -1.04 -9.80 -4.47
N LYS A 109 -1.62 -10.73 -5.24
CA LYS A 109 -3.04 -11.07 -5.13
C LYS A 109 -3.42 -11.65 -3.77
N ALA A 110 -2.53 -12.44 -3.15
CA ALA A 110 -2.77 -12.97 -1.81
C ALA A 110 -2.85 -11.85 -0.77
N LEU A 111 -1.97 -10.83 -0.88
CA LEU A 111 -2.00 -9.65 -0.02
C LEU A 111 -3.26 -8.80 -0.24
N GLU A 112 -3.68 -8.59 -1.49
CA GLU A 112 -4.91 -7.85 -1.82
C GLU A 112 -6.16 -8.55 -1.25
N ALA A 113 -6.25 -9.88 -1.34
CA ALA A 113 -7.39 -10.63 -0.81
C ALA A 113 -7.51 -10.55 0.72
N LEU A 114 -6.37 -10.50 1.43
CA LEU A 114 -6.37 -10.27 2.88
C LEU A 114 -6.90 -8.88 3.25
N ALA A 115 -6.55 -7.86 2.46
CA ALA A 115 -6.99 -6.49 2.69
C ALA A 115 -8.51 -6.29 2.51
N GLN A 116 -9.15 -7.02 1.58
CA GLN A 116 -10.58 -6.89 1.28
C GLN A 116 -11.53 -7.48 2.33
N THR A 117 -11.03 -8.19 3.35
CA THR A 117 -11.87 -8.92 4.31
C THR A 117 -12.41 -8.04 5.47
N MET A 118 -12.14 -6.73 5.48
CA MET A 118 -12.52 -5.82 6.56
C MET A 118 -13.40 -4.64 6.10
N THR A 119 -14.60 -4.89 5.60
CA THR A 119 -15.56 -3.80 5.33
C THR A 119 -16.19 -3.32 6.63
N THR A 120 -15.91 -2.07 7.00
CA THR A 120 -16.52 -1.41 8.16
C THR A 120 -17.82 -0.76 7.71
N GLU A 121 -18.90 -0.92 8.47
CA GLU A 121 -20.19 -0.27 8.22
C GLU A 121 -20.39 0.90 9.17
N ALA A 122 -21.16 1.91 8.74
CA ALA A 122 -21.51 3.08 9.52
C ALA A 122 -23.03 3.30 9.51
N THR A 123 -23.57 3.80 10.62
CA THR A 123 -24.98 4.23 10.67
C THR A 123 -25.03 5.74 10.51
N VAL A 124 -25.67 6.21 9.43
CA VAL A 124 -25.80 7.63 9.09
C VAL A 124 -27.25 8.09 9.15
N LEU A 125 -27.44 9.40 9.25
CA LEU A 125 -28.70 10.08 9.07
C LEU A 125 -28.67 10.76 7.70
N ARG A 126 -29.57 10.35 6.79
CA ARG A 126 -29.71 10.92 5.45
C ARG A 126 -31.19 11.06 5.13
N SER A 127 -31.60 12.23 4.63
CA SER A 127 -33.00 12.59 4.36
C SER A 127 -33.97 12.28 5.53
N GLY A 128 -33.52 12.46 6.78
CA GLY A 128 -34.33 12.19 7.99
C GLY A 128 -34.38 10.73 8.43
N GLU A 129 -33.77 9.81 7.69
CA GLU A 129 -33.80 8.38 7.98
C GLU A 129 -32.44 7.85 8.42
N LYS A 130 -32.45 6.91 9.37
CA LYS A 130 -31.26 6.20 9.79
C LYS A 130 -30.97 5.08 8.78
N GLN A 131 -29.81 5.13 8.16
CA GLN A 131 -29.37 4.18 7.14
C GLN A 131 -28.04 3.57 7.55
N ARG A 132 -27.88 2.26 7.29
CA ARG A 132 -26.62 1.56 7.50
C ARG A 132 -25.94 1.40 6.14
N ILE A 133 -24.77 2.00 6.00
CA ILE A 133 -24.02 2.08 4.74
C ILE A 133 -22.60 1.57 4.93
N SER A 134 -21.93 1.26 3.82
CA SER A 134 -20.47 1.04 3.85
C SER A 134 -19.78 2.32 4.33
N ALA A 135 -18.77 2.19 5.20
CA ALA A 135 -17.96 3.33 5.63
C ALA A 135 -17.26 4.00 4.43
N GLU A 136 -17.01 3.28 3.33
CA GLU A 136 -16.42 3.80 2.09
C GLU A 136 -17.32 4.83 1.39
N GLU A 137 -18.62 4.79 1.63
CA GLU A 137 -19.61 5.68 1.00
C GLU A 137 -19.83 7.00 1.76
N LEU A 138 -19.13 7.18 2.88
CA LEU A 138 -19.20 8.40 3.68
C LEU A 138 -18.58 9.59 2.95
N VAL A 139 -19.22 10.74 3.12
CA VAL A 139 -18.75 12.02 2.57
C VAL A 139 -18.68 13.08 3.67
N PRO A 140 -17.84 14.12 3.51
CA PRO A 140 -17.88 15.28 4.40
C PRO A 140 -19.30 15.85 4.50
N GLY A 141 -19.75 16.11 5.72
CA GLY A 141 -21.09 16.58 6.07
C GLY A 141 -22.09 15.48 6.46
N ASP A 142 -21.78 14.19 6.27
CA ASP A 142 -22.64 13.12 6.78
C ASP A 142 -22.76 13.20 8.31
N VAL A 143 -23.97 13.02 8.83
CA VAL A 143 -24.20 12.89 10.28
C VAL A 143 -24.17 11.41 10.63
N VAL A 144 -23.13 10.99 11.34
CA VAL A 144 -22.91 9.61 11.76
C VAL A 144 -23.37 9.43 13.20
N LEU A 145 -24.09 8.35 13.45
CA LEU A 145 -24.49 7.91 14.78
C LEU A 145 -23.45 6.93 15.31
N LEU A 146 -22.92 7.21 16.50
CA LEU A 146 -21.93 6.40 17.18
C LEU A 146 -22.54 5.75 18.44
N GLN A 147 -22.25 4.48 18.64
CA GLN A 147 -22.58 3.74 19.85
C GLN A 147 -21.39 2.90 20.32
N SER A 148 -21.41 2.50 21.59
CA SER A 148 -20.44 1.58 22.17
C SER A 148 -20.21 0.34 21.29
N GLY A 149 -18.93 0.07 20.98
CA GLY A 149 -18.49 -1.02 20.11
C GLY A 149 -18.25 -0.60 18.65
N ASP A 150 -18.72 0.57 18.23
CA ASP A 150 -18.48 1.07 16.88
C ASP A 150 -17.04 1.57 16.73
N LYS A 151 -16.43 1.28 15.57
CA LYS A 151 -15.26 2.02 15.10
C LYS A 151 -15.71 3.34 14.50
N VAL A 152 -15.02 4.41 14.82
CA VAL A 152 -15.25 5.72 14.22
C VAL A 152 -14.82 5.65 12.74
N PRO A 153 -15.74 5.87 11.77
CA PRO A 153 -15.50 5.52 10.38
C PRO A 153 -14.76 6.60 9.56
N ALA A 154 -14.74 7.84 10.06
CA ALA A 154 -14.10 9.00 9.45
C ALA A 154 -13.80 10.04 10.56
N ASP A 155 -13.05 11.10 10.25
CA ASP A 155 -12.83 12.17 11.24
C ASP A 155 -14.09 13.03 11.34
N MET A 156 -14.53 13.29 12.58
CA MET A 156 -15.84 13.84 12.88
C MET A 156 -15.78 14.93 13.95
N ARG A 157 -16.59 15.98 13.78
CA ARG A 157 -16.91 16.93 14.86
C ARG A 157 -18.16 16.44 15.60
N LEU A 158 -18.06 16.25 16.90
CA LEU A 158 -19.18 15.76 17.72
C LEU A 158 -20.22 16.88 17.95
N ILE A 159 -21.48 16.58 17.64
CA ILE A 159 -22.62 17.52 17.72
C ILE A 159 -23.67 17.09 18.75
N TYR A 160 -23.56 15.86 19.25
CA TYR A 160 -24.38 15.35 20.35
C TYR A 160 -23.61 14.29 21.09
N ILE A 161 -23.62 14.35 22.43
CA ILE A 161 -22.88 13.41 23.28
C ILE A 161 -23.78 12.95 24.43
N ARG A 162 -23.75 11.65 24.69
CA ARG A 162 -24.29 11.01 25.88
C ARG A 162 -23.24 10.10 26.49
N ASP A 163 -22.41 10.67 27.36
CA ASP A 163 -21.32 10.01 28.08
C ASP A 163 -20.37 9.21 27.17
N ILE A 164 -20.10 9.71 25.96
CA ILE A 164 -19.29 8.96 24.99
C ILE A 164 -17.82 8.95 25.42
N GLN A 165 -17.21 7.76 25.37
CA GLN A 165 -15.79 7.54 25.58
C GLN A 165 -15.20 6.84 24.37
N VAL A 166 -14.01 7.25 23.97
CA VAL A 166 -13.31 6.74 22.78
C VAL A 166 -11.90 6.31 23.16
N ASP A 167 -11.51 5.12 22.74
CA ASP A 167 -10.13 4.63 22.78
C ASP A 167 -9.38 5.15 21.54
N GLU A 168 -8.46 6.08 21.81
CA GLU A 168 -7.65 6.76 20.80
C GLU A 168 -6.23 6.19 20.68
N SER A 169 -5.99 4.99 21.23
CA SER A 169 -4.68 4.33 21.21
C SER A 169 -4.11 4.15 19.80
N ALA A 170 -4.97 4.02 18.79
CA ALA A 170 -4.56 3.95 17.39
C ALA A 170 -3.85 5.24 16.89
N LEU A 171 -4.13 6.39 17.51
CA LEU A 171 -3.62 7.70 17.11
C LEU A 171 -2.59 8.26 18.11
N THR A 172 -2.82 8.07 19.41
CA THR A 172 -1.98 8.65 20.48
C THR A 172 -1.03 7.63 21.10
N GLY A 173 -1.30 6.33 20.95
CA GLY A 173 -0.58 5.25 21.65
C GLY A 173 -0.99 5.05 23.12
N GLU A 174 -1.92 5.86 23.64
CA GLU A 174 -2.42 5.73 25.01
C GLU A 174 -3.72 4.92 25.05
N SER A 175 -3.77 3.86 25.87
CA SER A 175 -4.93 2.98 25.97
C SER A 175 -6.02 3.45 26.94
N VAL A 176 -5.87 4.63 27.56
CA VAL A 176 -6.86 5.17 28.49
C VAL A 176 -7.98 5.82 27.67
N PRO A 177 -9.24 5.36 27.79
CA PRO A 177 -10.34 5.97 27.04
C PRO A 177 -10.54 7.43 27.40
N VAL A 178 -10.73 8.27 26.39
CA VAL A 178 -10.91 9.71 26.54
C VAL A 178 -12.41 10.03 26.50
N GLY A 179 -12.90 10.72 27.54
CA GLY A 179 -14.25 11.26 27.57
C GLY A 179 -14.36 12.46 26.63
N LYS A 180 -15.39 12.46 25.78
CA LYS A 180 -15.59 13.52 24.79
C LYS A 180 -16.54 14.61 25.28
N ARG A 181 -16.42 15.79 24.67
CA ARG A 181 -17.13 17.03 25.04
C ARG A 181 -17.65 17.74 23.81
N GLN A 182 -18.71 18.53 23.94
CA GLN A 182 -19.38 19.14 22.79
C GLN A 182 -18.87 20.57 22.53
N GLU A 183 -18.37 21.23 23.57
CA GLU A 183 -17.95 22.63 23.54
C GLU A 183 -16.83 22.89 22.52
N SER A 184 -16.80 24.10 21.96
CA SER A 184 -15.67 24.54 21.14
C SER A 184 -14.43 24.70 22.02
N LEU A 185 -13.27 24.42 21.42
CA LEU A 185 -11.97 24.47 22.09
C LEU A 185 -11.15 25.65 21.57
N GLY A 186 -10.06 25.99 22.27
CA GLY A 186 -9.15 27.02 21.80
C GLY A 186 -8.54 26.67 20.44
N HIS A 187 -8.25 27.67 19.62
CA HIS A 187 -7.61 27.48 18.31
C HIS A 187 -6.34 26.62 18.42
N ASP A 188 -5.50 26.91 19.41
CA ASP A 188 -4.18 26.27 19.60
C ASP A 188 -4.25 24.89 20.30
N THR A 189 -5.44 24.30 20.45
CA THR A 189 -5.60 22.98 21.06
C THR A 189 -4.93 21.91 20.21
N ILE A 190 -3.99 21.17 20.81
CA ILE A 190 -3.27 20.07 20.16
C ILE A 190 -4.20 18.89 19.89
N LEU A 191 -3.83 18.04 18.93
CA LEU A 191 -4.68 16.93 18.46
C LEU A 191 -5.19 16.04 19.60
N ALA A 192 -4.30 15.64 20.51
CA ALA A 192 -4.63 14.76 21.65
C ALA A 192 -5.65 15.36 22.63
N ASP A 193 -5.74 16.69 22.71
CA ASP A 193 -6.64 17.39 23.63
C ASP A 193 -7.97 17.78 22.98
N ARG A 194 -8.18 17.48 21.69
CA ARG A 194 -9.41 17.81 20.95
C ARG A 194 -10.55 16.85 21.32
N GLN A 195 -11.05 17.00 22.54
CA GLN A 195 -12.14 16.19 23.12
C GLN A 195 -13.48 16.33 22.39
N ASN A 196 -13.60 17.28 21.47
CA ASN A 196 -14.82 17.54 20.72
C ASN A 196 -14.79 16.99 19.29
N MET A 197 -13.72 16.26 18.98
CA MET A 197 -13.51 15.50 17.75
C MET A 197 -13.53 13.99 18.05
N ALA A 198 -13.90 13.19 17.05
CA ALA A 198 -13.68 11.75 17.02
C ALA A 198 -12.92 11.41 15.74
N TYR A 199 -11.90 10.56 15.83
CA TYR A 199 -10.96 10.30 14.74
C TYR A 199 -11.16 8.92 14.12
N ALA A 200 -10.93 8.79 12.82
CA ALA A 200 -11.06 7.54 12.10
C ALA A 200 -10.24 6.41 12.75
N SER A 201 -10.75 5.17 12.71
CA SER A 201 -10.12 3.96 13.29
C SER A 201 -10.01 3.92 14.82
N THR A 202 -10.48 4.93 15.54
CA THR A 202 -10.65 4.87 17.01
C THR A 202 -11.90 4.06 17.37
N LEU A 203 -11.96 3.54 18.60
CA LEU A 203 -13.05 2.68 19.06
C LEU A 203 -13.91 3.38 20.12
N VAL A 204 -15.22 3.42 19.92
CA VAL A 204 -16.15 3.92 20.94
C VAL A 204 -16.29 2.86 22.03
N THR A 205 -15.77 3.12 23.23
CA THR A 205 -15.75 2.15 24.33
C THR A 205 -17.02 2.21 25.18
N TYR A 206 -17.68 3.36 25.23
CA TYR A 206 -18.87 3.58 26.03
C TYR A 206 -19.71 4.74 25.50
N GLY A 207 -20.99 4.75 25.85
CA GLY A 207 -21.92 5.84 25.57
C GLY A 207 -22.44 5.86 24.14
N GLN A 208 -23.05 6.98 23.77
CA GLN A 208 -23.59 7.24 22.43
C GLN A 208 -23.30 8.68 22.03
N GLY A 209 -23.18 8.93 20.73
CA GLY A 209 -22.98 10.26 20.21
C GLY A 209 -23.43 10.40 18.76
N ARG A 210 -23.41 11.63 18.28
CA ARG A 210 -23.54 11.96 16.87
C ARG A 210 -22.41 12.90 16.51
N GLY A 211 -21.87 12.74 15.31
CA GLY A 211 -20.90 13.69 14.78
C GLY A 211 -21.10 13.89 13.30
N ILE A 212 -20.71 15.07 12.85
CA ILE A 212 -20.65 15.41 11.43
C ILE A 212 -19.27 15.08 10.88
N VAL A 213 -19.21 14.37 9.77
CA VAL A 213 -17.96 14.02 9.10
C VAL A 213 -17.29 15.27 8.56
N VAL A 214 -16.05 15.54 8.97
CA VAL A 214 -15.28 16.70 8.52
C VAL A 214 -14.16 16.35 7.55
N ALA A 215 -13.64 15.12 7.62
CA ALA A 215 -12.63 14.61 6.69
C ALA A 215 -12.79 13.10 6.47
N THR A 216 -12.52 12.67 5.24
CA THR A 216 -12.63 11.28 4.78
C THR A 216 -11.34 10.82 4.10
N GLY A 217 -11.10 9.51 4.13
CA GLY A 217 -10.00 8.82 3.47
C GLY A 217 -8.65 9.42 3.82
N ASP A 218 -7.90 9.77 2.78
CA ASP A 218 -6.57 10.40 2.84
C ASP A 218 -6.51 11.71 3.64
N ASN A 219 -7.64 12.41 3.78
CA ASN A 219 -7.69 13.69 4.49
C ASN A 219 -7.88 13.54 6.01
N THR A 220 -8.20 12.34 6.49
CA THR A 220 -8.26 12.05 7.93
C THR A 220 -6.87 12.10 8.56
N GLU A 221 -6.77 12.24 9.89
CA GLU A 221 -5.48 12.21 10.59
C GLU A 221 -4.78 10.86 10.41
N VAL A 222 -5.52 9.75 10.41
CA VAL A 222 -4.97 8.42 10.09
C VAL A 222 -4.52 8.35 8.61
N GLY A 223 -5.27 8.95 7.69
CA GLY A 223 -4.88 9.08 6.29
C GLY A 223 -3.57 9.87 6.11
N ARG A 224 -3.44 11.00 6.80
CA ARG A 224 -2.21 11.80 6.81
C ARG A 224 -1.02 11.04 7.39
N ILE A 225 -1.21 10.31 8.48
CA ILE A 225 -0.17 9.43 9.04
C ILE A 225 0.23 8.36 8.02
N SER A 226 -0.74 7.72 7.37
CA SER A 226 -0.50 6.72 6.32
C SER A 226 0.32 7.30 5.15
N GLN A 227 0.01 8.54 4.73
CA GLN A 227 0.78 9.24 3.69
C GLN A 227 2.20 9.56 4.14
N LEU A 228 2.40 10.02 5.38
CA LEU A 228 3.73 10.30 5.94
C LEU A 228 4.57 9.02 6.03
N ILE A 229 3.99 7.91 6.50
CA ILE A 229 4.66 6.60 6.54
C ILE A 229 4.97 6.12 5.13
N SER A 230 4.01 6.23 4.21
CA SER A 230 4.19 5.82 2.81
C SER A 230 5.23 6.68 2.08
N ALA A 231 5.42 7.94 2.48
CA ALA A 231 6.43 8.83 1.90
C ALA A 231 7.86 8.43 2.29
N VAL A 232 8.04 7.67 3.36
CA VAL A 232 9.34 7.06 3.70
C VAL A 232 9.66 6.03 2.61
N GLU A 233 10.81 6.19 1.94
CA GLU A 233 11.28 5.24 0.94
C GLU A 233 11.29 3.81 1.52
N GLU A 234 10.84 2.84 0.74
CA GLU A 234 10.92 1.42 1.09
C GLU A 234 12.39 1.06 1.35
N LEU A 235 12.78 1.01 2.62
CA LEU A 235 14.09 0.53 3.01
C LEU A 235 14.14 -0.97 2.73
N GLU A 236 15.02 -1.38 1.83
CA GLU A 236 15.30 -2.81 1.62
C GLU A 236 15.56 -3.50 2.97
N THR A 237 14.85 -4.60 3.23
CA THR A 237 15.01 -5.35 4.47
C THR A 237 16.46 -5.85 4.65
N PRO A 238 16.94 -6.02 5.89
CA PRO A 238 18.27 -6.59 6.13
C PRO A 238 18.48 -7.95 5.46
N LEU A 239 17.42 -8.77 5.34
CA LEU A 239 17.46 -10.05 4.67
C LEU A 239 17.62 -9.90 3.15
N THR A 240 16.84 -9.03 2.50
CA THR A 240 16.97 -8.77 1.06
C THR A 240 18.35 -8.22 0.70
N ARG A 241 18.93 -7.35 1.53
CA ARG A 241 20.31 -6.86 1.35
C ARG A 241 21.35 -7.98 1.42
N LYS A 242 21.22 -8.90 2.39
CA LYS A 242 22.12 -10.06 2.49
C LYS A 242 21.97 -11.02 1.31
N ILE A 243 20.74 -11.24 0.83
CA ILE A 243 20.48 -12.06 -0.35
C ILE A 243 21.11 -11.40 -1.58
N ALA A 244 20.93 -10.09 -1.79
CA ALA A 244 21.55 -9.37 -2.89
C ALA A 244 23.09 -9.47 -2.84
N HIS A 245 23.68 -9.32 -1.66
CA HIS A 245 25.12 -9.50 -1.48
C HIS A 245 25.59 -10.92 -1.81
N PHE A 246 24.88 -11.94 -1.31
CA PHE A 246 25.18 -13.34 -1.63
C PHE A 246 25.05 -13.62 -3.14
N SER A 247 23.98 -13.12 -3.78
CA SER A 247 23.78 -13.22 -5.23
C SER A 247 24.91 -12.56 -6.01
N HIS A 248 25.43 -11.41 -5.56
CA HIS A 248 26.61 -10.77 -6.17
C HIS A 248 27.88 -11.59 -6.00
N ILE A 249 28.13 -12.16 -4.81
CA ILE A 249 29.28 -13.05 -4.59
C ILE A 249 29.20 -14.25 -5.55
N LEU A 250 28.04 -14.91 -5.60
CA LEU A 250 27.84 -16.07 -6.46
C LEU A 250 28.01 -15.71 -7.94
N LEU A 251 27.49 -14.56 -8.37
CA LEU A 251 27.71 -14.03 -9.72
C LEU A 251 29.21 -13.91 -10.04
N TYR A 252 30.01 -13.32 -9.15
CA TYR A 252 31.45 -13.19 -9.36
C TYR A 252 32.15 -14.56 -9.42
N VAL A 253 31.74 -15.51 -8.59
CA VAL A 253 32.28 -16.88 -8.61
C VAL A 253 31.96 -17.57 -9.93
N ILE A 254 30.71 -17.48 -10.40
CA ILE A 254 30.27 -18.07 -11.68
C ILE A 254 31.07 -17.46 -12.84
N LEU A 255 31.21 -16.13 -12.87
CA LEU A 255 31.99 -15.43 -13.90
C LEU A 255 33.47 -15.82 -13.87
N ALA A 256 34.06 -15.95 -12.69
CA ALA A 256 35.45 -16.39 -12.55
C ALA A 256 35.64 -17.83 -13.07
N LEU A 257 34.75 -18.75 -12.71
CA LEU A 257 34.79 -20.13 -13.19
C LEU A 257 34.57 -20.22 -14.71
N ALA A 258 33.63 -19.44 -15.25
CA ALA A 258 33.39 -19.33 -16.68
C ALA A 258 34.63 -18.81 -17.42
N ALA A 259 35.27 -17.75 -16.91
CA ALA A 259 36.50 -17.21 -17.48
C ALA A 259 37.67 -18.21 -17.42
N VAL A 260 37.86 -18.90 -16.29
CA VAL A 260 38.89 -19.93 -16.14
C VAL A 260 38.67 -21.07 -17.14
N THR A 261 37.43 -21.54 -17.26
CA THR A 261 37.05 -22.62 -18.20
C THR A 261 37.33 -22.19 -19.64
N PHE A 262 36.95 -20.96 -20.00
CA PHE A 262 37.18 -20.37 -21.31
C PHE A 262 38.68 -20.29 -21.66
N ILE A 263 39.50 -19.73 -20.76
CA ILE A 263 40.94 -19.57 -20.98
C ILE A 263 41.65 -20.92 -21.05
N ALA A 264 41.34 -21.84 -20.12
CA ALA A 264 41.93 -23.18 -20.12
C ALA A 264 41.62 -23.96 -21.41
N GLY A 265 40.40 -23.77 -21.93
CA GLY A 265 39.95 -24.28 -23.21
C GLY A 265 40.75 -23.79 -24.41
N LEU A 266 40.92 -22.47 -24.49
CA LEU A 266 41.74 -21.84 -25.52
C LEU A 266 43.19 -22.33 -25.47
N MET A 267 43.77 -22.45 -24.26
CA MET A 267 45.13 -22.98 -24.09
C MET A 267 45.26 -24.45 -24.52
N ARG A 268 44.17 -25.22 -24.50
CA ARG A 268 44.11 -26.59 -25.02
C ARG A 268 43.86 -26.66 -26.53
N GLY A 269 43.75 -25.52 -27.21
CA GLY A 269 43.52 -25.44 -28.65
C GLY A 269 42.07 -25.65 -29.07
N GLN A 270 41.10 -25.57 -28.15
CA GLN A 270 39.68 -25.58 -28.52
C GLN A 270 39.27 -24.27 -29.18
N SER A 271 38.20 -24.30 -29.97
CA SER A 271 37.70 -23.09 -30.62
C SER A 271 37.16 -22.11 -29.56
N ALA A 272 37.38 -20.81 -29.79
CA ALA A 272 36.86 -19.76 -28.91
C ALA A 272 35.33 -19.81 -28.83
N PHE A 273 34.67 -20.28 -29.88
CA PHE A 273 33.23 -20.44 -29.93
C PHE A 273 32.74 -21.55 -28.99
N ASP A 274 33.30 -22.76 -29.10
CA ASP A 274 32.91 -23.90 -28.25
C ASP A 274 33.11 -23.56 -26.77
N MET A 275 34.18 -22.81 -26.47
CA MET A 275 34.49 -22.40 -25.11
C MET A 275 33.61 -21.28 -24.60
N PHE A 276 33.17 -20.37 -25.47
CA PHE A 276 32.16 -19.40 -25.13
C PHE A 276 30.84 -20.09 -24.79
N MET A 277 30.41 -21.04 -25.63
CA MET A 277 29.18 -21.80 -25.42
C MET A 277 29.22 -22.62 -24.12
N ALA A 278 30.35 -23.27 -23.81
CA ALA A 278 30.53 -23.99 -22.56
C ALA A 278 30.49 -23.05 -21.33
N ALA A 279 31.08 -21.86 -21.44
CA ALA A 279 31.07 -20.85 -20.37
C ALA A 279 29.65 -20.31 -20.11
N VAL A 280 28.87 -20.07 -21.18
CA VAL A 280 27.45 -19.68 -21.08
C VAL A 280 26.62 -20.81 -20.47
N ALA A 281 26.80 -22.06 -20.91
CA ALA A 281 26.10 -23.22 -20.35
C ALA A 281 26.40 -23.41 -18.86
N LEU A 282 27.66 -23.23 -18.45
CA LEU A 282 28.07 -23.25 -17.04
C LEU A 282 27.39 -22.11 -16.25
N ALA A 283 27.37 -20.90 -16.80
CA ALA A 283 26.73 -19.76 -16.16
C ALA A 283 25.22 -19.96 -15.98
N VAL A 284 24.51 -20.45 -17.01
CA VAL A 284 23.08 -20.79 -16.96
C VAL A 284 22.81 -21.89 -15.93
N GLY A 285 23.58 -22.98 -15.96
CA GLY A 285 23.39 -24.11 -15.05
C GLY A 285 23.69 -23.80 -13.59
N ALA A 286 24.46 -22.75 -13.32
CA ALA A 286 24.83 -22.33 -11.97
C ALA A 286 23.86 -21.28 -11.37
N ILE A 287 22.85 -20.82 -12.10
CA ILE A 287 21.87 -19.85 -11.59
C ILE A 287 21.06 -20.52 -10.48
N PRO A 288 21.06 -19.96 -9.24
CA PRO A 288 20.32 -20.55 -8.15
C PRO A 288 18.84 -20.12 -8.22
N GLU A 289 18.13 -20.58 -9.25
CA GLU A 289 16.71 -20.28 -9.47
C GLU A 289 15.83 -20.77 -8.31
N GLY A 290 16.32 -21.74 -7.53
CA GLY A 290 15.67 -22.25 -6.33
C GLY A 290 15.90 -21.42 -5.07
N LEU A 291 16.81 -20.42 -5.07
CA LEU A 291 17.15 -19.67 -3.86
C LEU A 291 15.94 -18.90 -3.27
N PRO A 292 15.12 -18.17 -4.06
CA PRO A 292 13.97 -17.46 -3.53
C PRO A 292 12.92 -18.41 -2.94
N ALA A 293 12.72 -19.57 -3.60
CA ALA A 293 11.79 -20.60 -3.15
C ALA A 293 12.27 -21.28 -1.86
N ALA A 294 13.55 -21.66 -1.79
CA ALA A 294 14.13 -22.29 -0.62
C ALA A 294 14.02 -21.38 0.61
N ILE A 295 14.33 -20.08 0.46
CA ILE A 295 14.25 -19.11 1.57
C ILE A 295 12.81 -18.96 2.07
N THR A 296 11.83 -18.92 1.17
CA THR A 296 10.41 -18.82 1.54
C THR A 296 9.91 -20.05 2.33
N ILE A 297 10.49 -21.23 2.10
CA ILE A 297 10.14 -22.47 2.82
C ILE A 297 10.85 -22.57 4.17
N THR A 298 12.02 -21.93 4.32
CA THR A 298 12.84 -22.04 5.54
C THR A 298 12.43 -21.02 6.61
N LEU A 299 11.70 -19.97 6.23
CA LEU A 299 11.12 -18.96 7.11
C LEU A 299 9.72 -19.39 7.60
#